data_AF-A0A926ELN4-F1
#
_entry.id   AF-A0A926ELN4-F1
#
_cell.length_a   1.000
_cell.length_b   1.000
_cell.length_c   1.000
_cell.angle_alpha   90.00
_cell.angle_beta   90.00
_cell.angle_gamma   90.00
#
_symmetry.space_group_name_H-M   'P 1'
#
loop_
_entity.id
_entity.type
_entity.pdbx_description
1 polymer ?
#
loop_
_entity_poly.entity_id
_entity_poly.type
_entity_poly.pdbx_seq_one_letter_code
_entity_poly.pdbx_strand_id
1 'polypeptide(L)' 'MLRPSLSSILKPGENYYTFVVAVAKRAREIAQEAEEQKLSLDTKPVKKAVEEFASGKYKLVNSVYVNSDTYR' A
#
# COMPACT_ATOMS: atom_id res chain seq x y z
N MET A 1 9.57 8.47 -17.90
CA MET A 1 8.40 7.87 -17.24
C MET A 1 8.49 6.36 -17.35
N LEU A 2 8.94 5.66 -16.31
CA LEU A 2 8.58 4.27 -16.08
C LEU A 2 7.54 4.29 -14.97
N ARG A 3 6.26 4.15 -15.31
CA ARG A 3 5.28 3.75 -14.30
C ARG A 3 5.50 2.24 -14.11
N PRO A 4 5.89 1.77 -12.93
CA PRO A 4 5.95 0.33 -12.69
C PRO A 4 4.55 -0.23 -12.99
N SER A 5 4.48 -1.19 -13.91
CA SER A 5 3.22 -1.87 -14.19
C SER A 5 2.79 -2.60 -12.92
N LEU A 6 1.50 -2.66 -12.59
CA LEU A 6 1.06 -3.41 -11.41
C LEU A 6 1.57 -4.85 -11.44
N SER A 7 1.68 -5.43 -12.64
CA SER A 7 2.24 -6.76 -12.88
C SER A 7 3.71 -6.91 -12.50
N SER A 8 4.48 -5.81 -12.45
CA SER A 8 5.87 -5.80 -12.00
C SER A 8 6.01 -5.62 -10.48
N ILE A 9 4.96 -5.09 -9.84
CA ILE A 9 4.92 -4.86 -8.39
C ILE A 9 4.37 -6.11 -7.68
N LEU A 10 3.36 -6.73 -8.27
CA LEU A 10 2.68 -7.89 -7.70
C LEU A 10 3.37 -9.20 -8.07
N LYS A 11 3.53 -10.07 -7.09
CA LYS A 11 3.99 -11.43 -7.32
C LYS A 11 2.86 -12.31 -7.85
N PRO A 12 3.19 -13.39 -8.60
CA PRO A 12 2.20 -14.38 -9.00
C PRO A 12 1.44 -14.91 -7.78
N GLY A 13 0.11 -14.80 -7.79
CA GLY A 13 -0.76 -15.21 -6.68
C GLY A 13 -1.16 -14.10 -5.70
N GLU A 14 -0.62 -12.89 -5.82
CA GLU A 14 -1.09 -11.74 -5.02
C GLU A 14 -2.36 -11.13 -5.61
N ASN A 15 -3.29 -10.74 -4.75
CA ASN A 15 -4.58 -10.19 -5.15
C ASN A 15 -4.50 -8.68 -5.38
N TYR A 16 -4.90 -8.24 -6.58
CA TYR A 16 -5.02 -6.82 -6.95
C TYR A 16 -5.86 -6.01 -5.97
N TYR A 17 -6.95 -6.57 -5.44
CA TYR A 17 -7.79 -5.89 -4.46
C TYR A 17 -7.00 -5.58 -3.17
N THR A 18 -6.29 -6.58 -2.64
CA THR A 18 -5.44 -6.42 -1.46
C THR A 18 -4.37 -5.34 -1.70
N PHE A 19 -3.80 -5.31 -2.90
CA PHE A 19 -2.84 -4.28 -3.27
C PHE A 19 -3.43 -2.87 -3.25
N VAL A 20 -4.59 -2.67 -3.88
CA VAL A 20 -5.25 -1.35 -3.91
C VAL A 20 -5.60 -0.88 -2.50
N VAL A 21 -6.10 -1.79 -1.64
CA VAL A 21 -6.39 -1.49 -0.24
C VAL A 21 -5.12 -1.11 0.53
N ALA A 22 -4.01 -1.84 0.33
CA ALA A 22 -2.73 -1.53 0.97
C ALA A 22 -2.17 -0.18 0.52
N VAL A 23 -2.25 0.13 -0.78
CA VAL A 23 -1.85 1.43 -1.33
C VAL A 23 -2.70 2.56 -0.74
N ALA A 24 -4.01 2.38 -0.65
CA ALA A 24 -4.91 3.38 -0.08
C ALA A 24 -4.62 3.63 1.40
N LYS A 25 -4.35 2.57 2.17
CA LYS A 25 -3.94 2.67 3.57
C LYS A 25 -2.63 3.45 3.70
N ARG A 26 -1.60 3.07 2.95
CA ARG A 26 -0.30 3.75 2.99
C ARG A 26 -0.39 5.21 2.56
N ALA A 27 -1.22 5.52 1.57
CA ALA A 27 -1.44 6.90 1.14
C ALA A 27 -2.05 7.77 2.25
N ARG A 28 -2.95 7.22 3.09
CA ARG A 28 -3.49 7.95 4.25
C ARG A 28 -2.43 8.18 5.31
N GLU A 29 -1.61 7.18 5.60
CA GLU A 29 -0.48 7.32 6.55
C GLU A 29 0.48 8.42 6.11
N ILE A 30 0.87 8.45 4.83
CA ILE A 30 1.74 9.52 4.28
C ILE A 30 1.10 10.91 4.43
N ALA A 31 -0.20 11.02 4.18
CA ALA A 31 -0.91 12.29 4.32
C ALA A 31 -0.95 12.75 5.78
N GLN A 32 -1.25 11.83 6.70
CA GLN A 32 -1.30 12.10 8.13
C GLN A 32 0.09 12.47 8.69
N GLU A 33 1.14 11.71 8.34
CA GLU A 33 2.52 11.99 8.73
C GLU A 33 2.94 13.41 8.29
N ALA A 34 2.55 13.83 7.08
CA ALA A 34 2.85 15.17 6.59
C ALA A 34 2.08 16.26 7.34
N GLU A 35 0.81 16.02 7.66
CA GLU A 35 -0.02 16.95 8.42
C GLU A 35 0.52 17.13 9.86
N GLU A 36 0.85 16.02 10.53
CA GLU A 36 1.43 16.01 11.89
C GLU A 36 2.77 16.75 11.94
N GLN A 37 3.60 16.56 10.91
CA GLN A 37 4.91 17.22 10.80
C GLN A 37 4.82 18.65 10.23
N LYS A 38 3.61 19.12 9.88
CA LYS A 38 3.35 20.40 9.18
C LYS A 38 4.21 20.55 7.91
N LEU A 39 4.48 19.44 7.24
CA LEU A 39 5.25 19.38 6.00
C LEU A 39 4.33 19.54 4.80
N SER A 40 4.76 20.35 3.84
CA SER A 40 4.08 20.41 2.54
C SER A 40 4.54 19.24 1.66
N LEU A 41 3.58 18.46 1.16
CA LEU A 41 3.85 17.34 0.27
C LEU A 41 4.02 17.83 -1.16
N ASP A 42 5.23 17.69 -1.70
CA ASP A 42 5.54 18.01 -3.09
C ASP A 42 4.88 17.04 -4.10
N THR A 43 4.51 15.84 -3.63
CA THR A 43 3.86 14.82 -4.45
C THR A 43 2.61 14.26 -3.77
N LYS A 44 1.60 13.91 -4.56
CA LYS A 44 0.36 13.29 -4.05
C LYS A 44 0.67 12.03 -3.22
N PRO A 45 0.06 11.85 -2.04
CA PRO A 45 0.33 10.69 -1.16
C PRO A 45 0.18 9.34 -1.86
N VAL A 46 -0.84 9.20 -2.73
CA VAL A 46 -1.10 7.96 -3.49
C VAL A 46 0.05 7.62 -4.42
N LYS A 47 0.67 8.63 -5.06
CA LYS A 47 1.81 8.42 -5.96
C LYS A 47 3.02 7.91 -5.17
N LYS A 48 3.30 8.56 -4.04
CA LYS A 48 4.40 8.17 -3.15
C LYS A 48 4.21 6.75 -2.60
N ALA A 49 2.97 6.38 -2.20
CA ALA A 49 2.64 5.02 -1.78
C ALA A 49 2.95 3.99 -2.89
N VAL A 50 2.50 4.22 -4.13
CA VAL A 50 2.78 3.30 -5.24
C VAL A 50 4.28 3.16 -5.51
N GLU A 51 5.03 4.25 -5.44
CA GLU A 51 6.50 4.23 -5.58
C GLU A 51 7.20 3.48 -4.44
N GLU A 52 6.70 3.61 -3.21
CA GLU A 52 7.17 2.85 -2.04
C GLU A 52 6.94 1.34 -2.19
N PHE A 53 5.79 0.92 -2.73
CA PHE A 53 5.56 -0.49 -3.07
C PHE A 53 6.42 -0.95 -4.25
N ALA A 54 6.55 -0.15 -5.31
CA ALA A 54 7.34 -0.51 -6.48
C ALA A 54 8.84 -0.59 -6.21
N SER A 55 9.35 0.22 -5.27
CA SER A 55 10.74 0.14 -4.79
C SER A 55 10.99 -1.03 -3.84
N GLY A 56 9.95 -1.78 -3.45
CA GLY A 56 10.05 -2.91 -2.53
C GLY A 56 10.22 -2.52 -1.06
N LYS A 57 10.03 -1.24 -0.70
CA LYS A 57 10.07 -0.76 0.69
C LYS A 57 8.93 -1.36 1.51
N TYR A 58 7.77 -1.57 0.87
CA TYR A 58 6.62 -2.23 1.47
C TYR A 58 6.28 -3.50 0.68
N LYS A 59 5.84 -4.52 1.42
CA LYS A 59 5.38 -5.80 0.86
C LYS A 59 3.95 -6.04 1.29
N LEU A 60 3.15 -6.64 0.41
CA LEU A 60 1.83 -7.11 0.80
C LEU A 60 1.99 -8.30 1.73
N VAL A 61 1.45 -8.18 2.94
CA VAL A 61 1.32 -9.30 3.86
C VAL A 61 -0.15 -9.68 3.83
N ASN A 62 -0.45 -10.86 3.28
CA ASN A 62 -1.78 -11.44 3.42
C ASN A 62 -1.95 -11.85 4.89
N SER A 63 -2.58 -11.00 5.71
CA SER A 63 -3.14 -11.48 6.96
C SER A 63 -4.31 -12.39 6.59
N VAL A 64 -4.11 -13.70 6.65
CA VAL A 64 -5.24 -14.63 6.73
C VAL A 64 -5.97 -14.21 8.00
N TYR A 65 -7.12 -13.57 7.86
CA TYR A 65 -8.02 -13.38 8.98
C TYR A 65 -8.45 -14.78 9.38
N VAL A 66 -7.80 -15.34 10.40
CA VAL A 66 -8.31 -16.53 11.07
C VAL A 66 -9.59 -16.07 11.74
N ASN A 67 -10.74 -16.32 11.10
CA ASN A 67 -12.03 -16.09 11.71
C ASN A 67 -12.08 -16.95 12.97
N SER A 68 -11.91 -16.33 14.14
CA SER A 68 -12.01 -16.97 15.45
C SER A 68 -13.42 -17.49 15.76
N ASP A 69 -14.37 -17.30 14.85
CA ASP A 69 -15.79 -17.60 15.05
C ASP A 69 -16.20 -19.04 14.66
N THR A 70 -15.24 -19.98 14.53
CA THR A 70 -15.54 -21.39 14.20
C THR A 70 -15.41 -22.35 15.40
N TYR A 71 -15.55 -21.87 16.63
CA TYR A 71 -15.79 -22.72 17.79
C TYR A 71 -16.97 -22.19 18.57
N ARG A 72 -18.15 -22.66 18.17
CA ARG A 72 -19.37 -22.61 18.97
C ARG A 72 -19.65 -24.00 19.52
#